data_AF-A0A1X7SYW0-F1
#
_entry.id   AF-A0A1X7SYW0-F1
#
_cell.length_a   1.000
_cell.length_b   1.000
_cell.length_c   1.000
_cell.angle_alpha   90.00
_cell.angle_beta   90.00
_cell.angle_gamma   90.00
#
_symmetry.space_group_name_H-M   'P 1'
#
loop_
_entity.id
_entity.type
_entity.pdbx_description
1 polymer ?
#
loop_
_entity_poly.entity_id
_entity_poly.type
_entity_poly.pdbx_seq_one_letter_code
_entity_poly.pdbx_strand_id
1 'polypeptide(L)'
;DVELNPGPMIDDQPDISLLTQWLEPLVEWKPFGRCLPGITYSDILKIEAENVKIDEQKSALYSKWLSVNPKATWRDVINALTSRNQNKLAQDIKVAMERNVVSKESSRRTSSFD
;
A
#
# COMPACT_ATOMS: atom_id res chain seq x y z
N ASP A 1 21.44 20.01 4.63
CA ASP A 1 21.04 18.75 5.27
C ASP A 1 19.61 18.46 4.86
N VAL A 2 19.43 17.59 3.87
CA VAL A 2 18.09 17.12 3.46
C VAL A 2 18.00 15.69 3.92
N GLU A 3 17.23 15.45 4.98
CA GLU A 3 16.88 14.11 5.41
C GLU A 3 16.07 13.46 4.29
N LEU A 4 16.76 12.70 3.43
CA LEU A 4 16.12 11.93 2.36
C LEU A 4 15.31 10.84 3.04
N ASN A 5 14.03 11.13 3.29
CA ASN A 5 13.08 10.15 3.81
C ASN A 5 13.22 8.86 2.99
N PRO A 6 13.64 7.75 3.62
CA PRO A 6 13.72 6.53 2.89
C PRO A 6 12.30 6.20 2.40
N GLY A 7 12.14 5.99 1.08
CA GLY A 7 10.92 5.38 0.55
C GLY A 7 10.55 4.13 1.37
N PRO A 8 9.25 3.78 1.42
CA PRO A 8 8.70 2.93 2.46
C PRO A 8 9.31 1.53 2.46
N MET A 9 9.54 1.01 3.67
CA MET A 9 9.91 -0.36 3.96
C MET A 9 8.67 -1.24 4.16
N ILE A 10 8.83 -2.55 4.07
CA ILE A 10 7.71 -3.51 4.17
C ILE A 10 6.98 -3.47 5.52
N ASP A 11 7.69 -3.05 6.58
CA ASP A 11 7.17 -2.89 7.94
C ASP A 11 6.60 -1.50 8.21
N ASP A 12 6.76 -0.55 7.28
CA ASP A 12 6.26 0.80 7.44
C ASP A 12 4.74 0.84 7.28
N GLN A 13 4.11 1.76 8.00
CA GLN A 13 2.72 2.10 7.78
C GLN A 13 2.56 2.79 6.43
N PRO A 14 1.64 2.32 5.56
CA PRO A 14 1.45 2.94 4.26
C PRO A 14 0.68 4.26 4.38
N ASP A 15 1.11 5.26 3.61
CA ASP A 15 0.35 6.50 3.41
C ASP A 15 -0.80 6.28 2.41
N ILE A 16 -1.91 7.01 2.60
CA ILE A 16 -3.08 6.92 1.70
C ILE A 16 -2.70 7.23 0.25
N SER A 17 -1.87 8.25 0.02
CA SER A 17 -1.46 8.67 -1.33
C SER A 17 -0.69 7.56 -2.03
N LEU A 18 0.20 6.86 -1.30
CA LEU A 18 0.94 5.72 -1.83
C LEU A 18 0.05 4.51 -2.07
N LEU A 19 -0.91 4.23 -1.19
CA LEU A 19 -1.91 3.17 -1.42
C LEU A 19 -2.70 3.43 -2.69
N THR A 20 -3.24 4.64 -2.85
CA THR A 20 -4.00 5.03 -4.04
C THR A 20 -3.16 4.93 -5.30
N GLN A 21 -1.90 5.37 -5.27
CA GLN A 21 -1.00 5.30 -6.42
C GLN A 21 -0.63 3.85 -6.77
N TRP A 22 -0.24 3.05 -5.78
CA TRP A 22 0.35 1.72 -6.05
C TRP A 22 -0.72 0.64 -6.22
N LEU A 23 -1.94 0.88 -5.74
CA LEU A 23 -3.10 -0.01 -5.94
C LEU A 23 -4.08 0.52 -6.99
N GLU A 24 -3.70 1.53 -7.77
CA GLU A 24 -4.50 2.02 -8.90
C GLU A 24 -4.95 0.87 -9.84
N PRO A 25 -4.09 -0.10 -10.22
CA PRO A 25 -4.48 -1.21 -11.08
C PRO A 25 -5.45 -2.23 -10.45
N LEU A 26 -5.69 -2.17 -9.14
CA LEU A 26 -6.51 -3.15 -8.42
C LEU A 26 -8.00 -2.97 -8.74
N VAL A 27 -8.56 -3.73 -9.66
CA VAL A 27 -10.00 -3.64 -10.00
C VAL A 27 -10.88 -4.24 -8.90
N GLU A 28 -10.50 -5.44 -8.41
CA GLU A 28 -11.25 -6.22 -7.42
C GLU A 28 -10.96 -5.75 -5.99
N TRP A 29 -11.36 -4.53 -5.66
CA TRP A 29 -11.04 -3.90 -4.37
C TRP A 29 -11.79 -4.53 -3.18
N LYS A 30 -13.03 -5.03 -3.35
CA LYS A 30 -13.82 -5.59 -2.24
C LYS A 30 -13.24 -6.90 -1.71
N PRO A 31 -12.94 -7.91 -2.56
CA PRO A 31 -12.32 -9.14 -2.07
C PRO A 31 -10.94 -8.88 -1.43
N PHE A 32 -10.18 -7.91 -1.96
CA PHE A 32 -8.94 -7.45 -1.35
C PHE A 32 -9.17 -6.81 0.03
N GLY A 33 -10.13 -5.88 0.15
CA GLY A 33 -10.43 -5.18 1.40
C GLY A 33 -10.81 -6.13 2.52
N ARG A 34 -11.52 -7.23 2.23
CA ARG A 34 -11.85 -8.28 3.22
C ARG A 34 -10.62 -9.05 3.74
N CYS A 35 -9.50 -8.98 3.05
CA CYS A 35 -8.25 -9.60 3.46
C CYS A 35 -7.36 -8.65 4.27
N LEU A 36 -7.75 -7.38 4.41
CA LEU A 36 -7.05 -6.42 5.24
C LEU A 36 -7.42 -6.63 6.73
N PRO A 37 -6.42 -6.69 7.65
CA PRO A 37 -6.69 -6.85 9.06
C PRO A 37 -7.59 -5.73 9.60
N GLY A 38 -8.63 -6.10 10.34
CA GLY A 38 -9.56 -5.15 10.97
C GLY A 38 -10.73 -4.67 10.08
N ILE A 39 -10.73 -4.98 8.78
CA ILE A 39 -11.86 -4.66 7.90
C ILE A 39 -12.93 -5.76 7.99
N THR A 40 -14.18 -5.34 8.22
CA THR A 40 -15.32 -6.25 8.27
C THR A 40 -16.11 -6.25 6.96
N TYR A 41 -16.96 -7.26 6.76
CA TYR A 41 -17.87 -7.28 5.61
C TYR A 41 -18.85 -6.10 5.61
N SER A 42 -19.32 -5.67 6.78
CA SER A 42 -20.18 -4.49 6.93
C SER A 42 -19.49 -3.20 6.49
N ASP A 43 -18.19 -3.05 6.76
CA ASP A 43 -17.44 -1.88 6.32
C ASP A 43 -17.40 -1.80 4.79
N ILE A 44 -17.19 -2.95 4.11
CA ILE A 44 -17.19 -3.03 2.65
C ILE A 44 -18.55 -2.62 2.06
N LEU A 45 -19.64 -3.16 2.60
CA LEU A 45 -20.99 -2.81 2.14
C LEU A 45 -21.31 -1.34 2.35
N LYS A 46 -20.89 -0.78 3.50
CA LYS A 46 -21.09 0.64 3.80
C LYS A 46 -20.31 1.52 2.82
N ILE A 47 -19.04 1.22 2.57
CA ILE A 47 -18.20 1.96 1.62
C ILE A 47 -18.81 1.92 0.22
N GLU A 48 -19.26 0.76 -0.23
CA GLU A 48 -19.94 0.60 -1.53
C GLU A 48 -21.23 1.43 -1.61
N ALA A 49 -22.03 1.47 -0.55
CA ALA A 49 -23.28 2.21 -0.54
C ALA A 49 -23.08 3.73 -0.48
N GLU A 50 -22.01 4.20 0.18
CA GLU A 50 -21.74 5.63 0.40
C GLU A 50 -20.93 6.30 -0.72
N ASN A 51 -20.29 5.52 -1.61
CA ASN A 51 -19.40 6.05 -2.64
C ASN A 51 -19.77 5.49 -4.02
N VAL A 52 -19.98 6.35 -5.00
CA VAL A 52 -20.42 5.93 -6.34
C VAL A 52 -19.25 5.50 -7.22
N LYS A 53 -18.11 6.21 -7.15
CA LYS A 53 -16.96 5.90 -8.00
C LYS A 53 -16.03 4.89 -7.34
N ILE A 54 -15.43 4.03 -8.15
CA ILE A 54 -14.46 3.02 -7.67
C ILE A 54 -13.27 3.66 -6.96
N ASP A 55 -12.75 4.79 -7.45
CA ASP A 55 -11.62 5.46 -6.80
C ASP A 55 -11.98 6.08 -5.44
N GLU A 56 -13.22 6.57 -5.30
CA GLU A 56 -13.78 7.05 -4.03
C GLU A 56 -13.94 5.86 -3.05
N GLN A 57 -14.46 4.73 -3.53
CA GLN A 57 -14.58 3.49 -2.74
C GLN A 57 -13.21 2.98 -2.25
N LYS A 58 -12.21 2.92 -3.12
CA LYS A 58 -10.84 2.53 -2.76
C LYS A 58 -10.23 3.47 -1.71
N SER A 59 -10.34 4.78 -1.93
CA SER A 59 -9.83 5.79 -1.00
C SER A 59 -10.50 5.69 0.38
N ALA A 60 -11.81 5.45 0.39
CA ALA A 60 -12.58 5.23 1.62
C ALA A 60 -12.17 3.93 2.33
N LEU A 61 -11.93 2.84 1.60
CA LEU A 61 -11.38 1.60 2.16
C LEU A 61 -10.04 1.84 2.84
N TYR A 62 -9.09 2.52 2.17
CA TYR A 62 -7.76 2.75 2.72
C TYR A 62 -7.81 3.62 3.98
N SER A 63 -8.60 4.70 3.95
CA SER A 63 -8.80 5.59 5.09
C SER A 63 -9.41 4.84 6.29
N LYS A 64 -10.46 4.05 6.04
CA LYS A 64 -11.10 3.23 7.06
C LYS A 64 -10.13 2.22 7.65
N TRP A 65 -9.38 1.50 6.80
CA TRP A 65 -8.43 0.49 7.24
C TRP A 65 -7.33 1.08 8.13
N LEU A 66 -6.71 2.18 7.72
CA LEU A 66 -5.69 2.86 8.52
C LEU A 66 -6.25 3.41 9.84
N SER A 67 -7.51 3.85 9.86
CA SER A 67 -8.18 4.30 11.08
C SER A 67 -8.43 3.16 12.09
N VAL A 68 -8.81 1.97 11.62
CA VAL A 68 -9.11 0.83 12.52
C VAL A 68 -7.89 -0.04 12.84
N ASN A 69 -6.83 0.05 12.03
CA ASN A 69 -5.58 -0.67 12.23
C ASN A 69 -4.37 0.29 12.25
N PRO A 70 -4.07 0.92 13.41
CA PRO A 70 -2.92 1.83 13.55
C PRO A 70 -1.55 1.16 13.35
N LYS A 71 -1.49 -0.19 13.36
CA LYS A 71 -0.28 -0.98 13.10
C LYS A 71 -0.26 -1.58 11.69
N ALA A 72 -1.11 -1.09 10.80
CA ALA A 72 -1.13 -1.49 9.39
C ALA A 72 0.26 -1.34 8.77
N THR A 73 0.66 -2.32 7.97
CA THR A 73 1.95 -2.33 7.29
C THR A 73 1.80 -2.65 5.81
N TRP A 74 2.82 -2.32 5.01
CA TRP A 74 2.90 -2.79 3.63
C TRP A 74 2.91 -4.33 3.51
N ARG A 75 3.38 -5.05 4.53
CA ARG A 75 3.26 -6.52 4.59
C ARG A 75 1.81 -6.97 4.53
N ASP A 76 0.90 -6.29 5.22
CA ASP A 76 -0.53 -6.62 5.21
C ASP A 76 -1.13 -6.44 3.81
N VAL A 77 -0.74 -5.36 3.11
CA VAL A 77 -1.16 -5.09 1.72
C VAL A 77 -0.70 -6.22 0.80
N ILE A 78 0.57 -6.60 0.88
CA ILE A 78 1.16 -7.68 0.08
C ILE A 78 0.45 -9.01 0.36
N ASN A 79 0.23 -9.34 1.64
CA ASN A 79 -0.44 -10.57 2.03
C ASN A 79 -1.88 -10.60 1.52
N ALA A 80 -2.61 -9.49 1.63
CA ALA A 80 -3.97 -9.38 1.12
C ALA A 80 -4.02 -9.56 -0.40
N LEU A 81 -3.10 -8.95 -1.17
CA LEU A 81 -3.00 -9.15 -2.61
C LEU A 81 -2.71 -10.60 -2.99
N THR A 82 -1.71 -11.21 -2.35
CA THR A 82 -1.34 -12.62 -2.59
C THR A 82 -2.49 -13.57 -2.27
N SER A 83 -3.23 -13.34 -1.18
CA SER A 83 -4.40 -14.17 -0.82
C SER A 83 -5.53 -14.10 -1.86
N ARG A 84 -5.56 -13.04 -2.69
CA ARG A 84 -6.50 -12.83 -3.78
C ARG A 84 -5.92 -13.11 -5.16
N ASN A 85 -4.80 -13.83 -5.24
CA ASN A 85 -4.07 -14.15 -6.47
C ASN A 85 -3.65 -12.91 -7.29
N GLN A 86 -3.55 -11.73 -6.66
CA GLN A 86 -3.02 -10.50 -7.27
C GLN A 86 -1.49 -10.49 -7.21
N ASN A 87 -0.86 -11.61 -7.58
CA ASN A 87 0.57 -11.86 -7.36
C ASN A 87 1.46 -10.89 -8.13
N LYS A 88 1.08 -10.54 -9.37
CA LYS A 88 1.84 -9.58 -10.18
C LYS A 88 1.89 -8.21 -9.49
N LEU A 89 0.75 -7.68 -9.08
CA LEU A 89 0.68 -6.39 -8.38
C LEU A 89 1.44 -6.41 -7.06
N ALA A 90 1.35 -7.51 -6.30
CA ALA A 90 2.13 -7.67 -5.07
C ALA A 90 3.64 -7.64 -5.32
N GLN A 91 4.13 -8.25 -6.41
CA GLN A 91 5.53 -8.21 -6.80
C GLN A 91 5.95 -6.84 -7.32
N ASP A 92 5.12 -6.17 -8.11
CA ASP A 92 5.40 -4.82 -8.62
C ASP A 92 5.59 -3.83 -7.45
N ILE A 93 4.78 -3.96 -6.39
CA ILE A 93 4.89 -3.17 -5.16
C ILE A 93 6.20 -3.48 -4.41
N LYS A 94 6.56 -4.76 -4.24
CA LYS A 94 7.84 -5.15 -3.61
C LYS A 94 9.04 -4.57 -4.37
N VAL A 95 9.04 -4.71 -5.69
CA VAL A 95 10.09 -4.17 -6.56
C VAL A 95 10.15 -2.65 -6.47
N ALA A 96 9.01 -1.96 -6.38
CA ALA A 96 8.98 -0.51 -6.19
C ALA A 96 9.65 -0.10 -4.85
N MET A 97 9.39 -0.82 -3.76
CA MET A 97 10.05 -0.60 -2.47
C MET A 97 11.56 -0.86 -2.57
N GLU A 98 11.97 -1.97 -3.19
CA GLU A 98 13.38 -2.33 -3.36
C GLU A 98 14.15 -1.36 -4.26
N ARG A 99 13.56 -0.87 -5.36
CA ARG A 99 14.20 0.15 -6.21
C ARG A 99 14.46 1.45 -5.45
N ASN A 100 13.53 1.83 -4.57
CA ASN A 100 13.75 2.96 -3.66
C ASN A 100 14.86 2.69 -2.63
N VAL A 101 15.25 1.44 -2.40
CA VAL A 101 16.42 1.07 -1.58
C VAL A 101 17.70 1.03 -2.43
N VAL A 102 17.66 0.46 -3.64
CA VAL A 102 18.83 0.28 -4.53
C VAL A 102 19.35 1.60 -5.10
N SER A 103 18.47 2.52 -5.51
CA SER A 103 18.88 3.86 -5.96
C SER A 103 19.67 4.61 -4.88
N LYS A 104 19.41 4.33 -3.59
CA LYS A 104 20.13 4.94 -2.46
C LYS A 104 21.52 4.34 -2.28
N GLU A 105 21.68 3.03 -2.43
CA GLU A 105 22.97 2.37 -2.26
C GLU A 105 23.97 2.77 -3.36
N SER A 106 23.46 3.05 -4.57
CA SER A 106 24.29 3.55 -5.66
C SER A 106 24.70 5.02 -5.46
N SER A 107 23.82 5.86 -4.89
CA SER A 107 24.13 7.27 -4.58
C SER A 107 25.07 7.44 -3.37
N ARG A 108 25.02 6.55 -2.37
CA ARG A 108 25.96 6.59 -1.24
C ARG A 108 27.40 6.29 -1.68
N ARG A 109 27.58 5.31 -2.57
CA ARG A 109 28.91 4.88 -3.05
C ARG A 109 29.64 5.92 -3.90
N THR A 110 28.95 6.87 -4.51
CA THR A 110 29.58 7.95 -5.29
C THR A 110 30.01 9.16 -4.44
N SER A 111 29.66 9.20 -3.16
CA SER A 111 29.99 10.31 -2.24
C SER A 111 31.20 10.05 -1.32
N SER A 112 31.87 8.90 -1.46
CA SER A 112 33.00 8.48 -0.60
C SER A 112 34.39 8.66 -1.24
N PHE A 113 34.52 9.55 -2.21
CA PHE A 113 35.82 10.02 -2.70
C PHE A 113 35.80 11.54 -2.78
N ASP A 114 36.08 12.18 -1.65
CA ASP A 114 36.72 13.50 -1.56
C ASP A 114 37.48 13.57 -0.22
#